data_AF-A0A7K9Q4H6-F1
#
_entry.id   AF-A0A7K9Q4H6-F1
#
_cell.length_a   1.000
_cell.length_b   1.000
_cell.length_c   1.000
_cell.angle_alpha   90.00
_cell.angle_beta   90.00
_cell.angle_gamma   90.00
#
_symmetry.space_group_name_H-M   'P 1'
#
loop_
_entity.id
_entity.type
_entity.pdbx_description
1 polymer ?
#
loop_
_entity_poly.entity_id
_entity_poly.type
_entity_poly.pdbx_seq_one_letter_code
_entity_poly.pdbx_strand_id
1 'polypeptide(L)'
;AELRIQPSAEVPEGTAVTLSCVGTGGDAEEEPLYAWYRNGRRLQESSFPTLEFPSVHGDDAGAFQCQVRSGNGSDTSEAVALRVLCECPEGIPEGMSWGFPILSFP
;
A
#
# COMPACT_ATOMS: atom_id res chain seq x y z
N ALA A 1 9.06 -6.66 -14.81
CA ALA A 1 9.05 -5.68 -13.70
C ALA A 1 8.31 -6.34 -12.56
N GLU A 2 8.80 -6.19 -11.34
CA GLU A 2 8.21 -6.74 -10.12
C GLU A 2 7.66 -5.59 -9.27
N LEU A 3 6.44 -5.73 -8.76
CA LEU A 3 5.84 -4.75 -7.88
C LEU A 3 5.97 -5.21 -6.42
N ARG A 4 6.66 -4.42 -5.59
CA ARG A 4 6.75 -4.62 -4.15
C ARG A 4 5.89 -3.62 -3.40
N ILE A 5 5.13 -4.11 -2.42
CA ILE A 5 4.32 -3.27 -1.53
C ILE A 5 4.91 -3.38 -0.12
N GLN A 6 5.25 -2.25 0.49
CA GLN A 6 5.71 -2.17 1.87
C GLN A 6 4.75 -1.32 2.70
N PRO A 7 4.42 -1.72 3.95
CA PRO A 7 4.91 -2.91 4.66
C PRO A 7 4.28 -4.23 4.18
N SER A 8 3.05 -4.21 3.69
CA SER A 8 2.29 -5.39 3.27
C SER A 8 1.20 -5.00 2.24
N ALA A 9 0.71 -5.99 1.49
CA ALA A 9 -0.44 -5.81 0.60
C ALA A 9 -1.78 -5.71 1.36
N GLU A 10 -1.77 -5.88 2.67
CA GLU A 10 -2.92 -5.71 3.54
C GLU A 10 -2.52 -4.74 4.65
N VAL A 11 -3.17 -3.58 4.69
CA VAL A 11 -2.86 -2.53 5.67
C VAL A 11 -4.15 -1.93 6.23
N PRO A 12 -4.11 -1.38 7.45
CA PRO A 12 -5.21 -0.62 7.98
C PRO A 12 -5.49 0.67 7.20
N GLU A 13 -6.74 1.15 7.23
CA GLU A 13 -7.09 2.49 6.75
C GLU A 13 -6.25 3.56 7.47
N GLY A 14 -5.79 4.58 6.75
CA GLY A 14 -4.92 5.61 7.31
C GLY A 14 -3.43 5.24 7.37
N THR A 15 -3.06 4.02 6.93
CA THR A 15 -1.66 3.59 6.92
C THR A 15 -0.92 4.10 5.70
N ALA A 16 0.35 4.49 5.89
CA ALA A 16 1.23 4.84 4.80
C ALA A 16 1.77 3.58 4.10
N VAL A 17 1.66 3.54 2.77
CA VAL A 17 2.10 2.41 1.94
C VAL A 17 3.07 2.89 0.88
N THR A 18 4.15 2.15 0.68
CA THR A 18 5.14 2.41 -0.35
C THR A 18 5.11 1.28 -1.38
N LEU A 19 4.76 1.62 -2.62
CA LEU A 19 4.89 0.74 -3.77
C LEU A 19 6.24 0.97 -4.44
N SER A 20 6.98 -0.09 -4.72
CA SER A 20 8.27 -0.03 -5.41
C SER A 20 8.24 -0.95 -6.62
N CYS A 21 8.40 -0.37 -7.80
CA CYS A 21 8.55 -1.10 -9.05
C CYS A 21 10.02 -1.47 -9.24
N VAL A 22 10.35 -2.73 -8.99
CA VAL A 22 11.69 -3.30 -9.13
C VAL A 22 11.74 -4.04 -10.47
N GLY A 23 12.29 -3.41 -11.51
CA GLY A 23 12.26 -3.97 -12.85
C GLY A 23 13.21 -3.28 -13.79
N THR A 24 13.44 -3.92 -14.94
CA THR A 24 14.47 -3.67 -15.97
C THR A 24 14.42 -2.30 -16.65
N GLY A 25 14.34 -1.20 -15.90
CA GLY A 25 14.86 0.11 -16.30
C GLY A 25 16.38 0.16 -16.13
N GLY A 26 17.06 -0.93 -16.48
CA GLY A 26 18.50 -1.14 -16.30
C GLY A 26 19.36 -0.34 -17.27
N ASP A 27 18.73 0.25 -18.30
CA ASP A 27 19.39 1.14 -19.23
C ASP A 27 19.20 2.57 -18.73
N ALA A 28 20.05 2.98 -17.78
CA ALA A 28 20.09 4.31 -17.15
C ALA A 28 20.42 5.46 -18.13
N GLU A 29 20.37 5.21 -19.44
CA GLU A 29 20.67 6.16 -20.52
C GLU A 29 19.43 6.93 -20.99
N GLU A 30 18.21 6.48 -20.65
CA GLU A 30 16.95 7.18 -20.94
C GLU A 30 16.10 7.30 -19.67
N GLU A 31 15.45 8.45 -19.46
CA GLU A 31 14.56 8.70 -18.32
C GLU A 31 13.36 7.72 -18.35
N PRO A 32 13.35 6.64 -17.54
CA PRO A 32 12.30 5.63 -17.66
C PRO A 32 11.00 6.16 -17.07
N LEU A 33 9.91 6.01 -17.82
CA LEU A 33 8.58 6.45 -17.39
C LEU A 33 7.84 5.29 -16.70
N TYR A 34 7.53 5.45 -15.42
CA TYR A 34 6.75 4.51 -14.62
C TYR A 34 5.29 4.94 -14.60
N ALA A 35 4.44 4.21 -15.32
CA ALA A 35 3.00 4.37 -15.29
C ALA A 35 2.38 3.44 -14.24
N TRP A 36 1.68 4.01 -13.28
CA TRP A 36 0.97 3.29 -12.22
C TRP A 36 -0.48 3.08 -12.59
N TYR A 37 -0.96 1.86 -12.42
CA TYR A 37 -2.35 1.47 -12.68
C TYR A 37 -2.97 0.89 -11.42
N ARG A 38 -4.25 1.20 -11.22
CA ARG A 38 -5.06 0.75 -10.10
C ARG A 38 -6.39 0.24 -10.64
N ASN A 39 -6.70 -1.04 -10.40
CA ASN A 39 -7.88 -1.72 -10.98
C ASN A 39 -7.99 -1.55 -12.50
N GLY A 40 -6.85 -1.55 -13.20
CA GLY A 40 -6.78 -1.32 -14.65
C GLY A 40 -6.96 0.14 -15.09
N ARG A 41 -7.21 1.09 -14.17
CA ARG A 41 -7.22 2.53 -14.45
C ARG A 41 -5.85 3.13 -14.21
N ARG A 42 -5.37 3.97 -15.14
CA ARG A 42 -4.13 4.72 -14.94
C ARG A 42 -4.32 5.71 -13.78
N LEU A 43 -3.46 5.61 -12.78
CA LEU A 43 -3.47 6.46 -11.59
C LEU A 43 -2.60 7.70 -11.83
N GLN A 44 -1.30 7.47 -12.05
CA GLN A 44 -0.36 8.52 -12.40
C GLN A 44 0.82 7.96 -13.20
N GLU A 45 1.63 8.86 -13.75
CA GLU A 45 2.88 8.53 -14.42
C GLU A 45 4.00 9.33 -13.74
N SER A 46 5.07 8.66 -13.34
CA SER A 46 6.21 9.25 -12.63
C SER A 46 7.52 8.73 -13.23
N SER A 47 8.57 9.52 -13.22
CA SER A 47 9.94 9.03 -13.51
C SER A 47 10.55 8.27 -12.33
N PHE A 48 9.83 8.21 -11.20
CA PHE A 48 10.25 7.50 -10.01
C PHE A 48 9.75 6.05 -10.02
N PRO A 49 10.60 5.07 -9.68
CA PRO A 49 10.22 3.67 -9.51
C PRO A 49 9.39 3.44 -8.24
N THR A 50 9.16 4.48 -7.43
CA THR A 50 8.51 4.37 -6.13
C THR A 50 7.30 5.28 -6.07
N LEU A 51 6.21 4.78 -5.49
CA LEU A 51 4.98 5.51 -5.24
C LEU A 51 4.60 5.41 -3.77
N GLU A 52 4.56 6.55 -3.09
CA GLU A 52 4.18 6.66 -1.69
C GLU A 52 2.74 7.13 -1.56
N PHE A 53 1.97 6.41 -0.74
CA PHE A 53 0.64 6.78 -0.31
C PHE A 53 0.69 7.16 1.16
N PRO A 54 0.46 8.42 1.54
CA PRO A 54 0.52 8.85 2.94
C PRO A 54 -0.64 8.31 3.78
N SER A 55 -1.79 8.07 3.17
CA SER A 55 -3.00 7.53 3.81
C SER A 55 -3.79 6.74 2.77
N VAL A 56 -3.97 5.45 3.00
CA VAL A 56 -4.84 4.62 2.15
C VAL A 56 -6.21 4.47 2.81
N HIS A 57 -7.28 4.61 2.02
CA HIS A 57 -8.65 4.39 2.50
C HIS A 57 -9.28 3.14 1.90
N GLY A 58 -10.44 2.73 2.39
CA GLY A 58 -11.22 1.64 1.77
C GLY A 58 -11.48 1.90 0.27
N ASP A 59 -11.65 3.17 -0.12
CA ASP A 59 -11.78 3.57 -1.53
C ASP A 59 -10.45 3.48 -2.30
N ASP A 60 -9.31 3.30 -1.64
CA ASP A 60 -7.98 3.09 -2.23
C ASP A 60 -7.62 1.62 -2.44
N ALA A 61 -8.37 0.70 -1.85
CA ALA A 61 -8.19 -0.73 -2.05
C ALA A 61 -8.34 -1.11 -3.54
N GLY A 62 -7.50 -2.02 -4.03
CA GLY A 62 -7.51 -2.39 -5.45
C GLY A 62 -6.28 -3.11 -5.94
N ALA A 63 -6.32 -3.57 -7.19
CA ALA A 63 -5.17 -4.21 -7.84
C ALA A 63 -4.22 -3.17 -8.44
N PHE A 64 -3.03 -3.02 -7.85
CA PHE A 64 -1.98 -2.12 -8.32
C PHE A 64 -1.04 -2.83 -9.29
N GLN A 65 -0.65 -2.11 -10.35
CA GLN A 65 0.30 -2.55 -11.37
C GLN A 65 1.24 -1.39 -11.72
N CYS A 66 2.52 -1.66 -11.92
CA CYS A 66 3.46 -0.71 -12.49
C CYS A 66 3.80 -1.11 -13.93
N GLN A 67 3.87 -0.13 -14.82
CA GLN A 67 4.31 -0.30 -16.19
C GLN A 67 5.52 0.60 -16.41
N VAL A 68 6.64 0.01 -16.77
CA VAL A 68 7.88 0.72 -17.10
C VAL A 68 7.92 0.89 -18.61
N ARG A 69 8.01 2.14 -19.07
CA ARG A 69 8.25 2.48 -20.47
C ARG A 69 9.70 2.93 -20.61
N SER A 70 10.46 2.19 -21.42
CA SER A 70 11.82 2.52 -21.84
C SER A 70 11.87 2.55 -23.37
N GLY A 71 12.86 3.18 -23.99
CA GLY A 71 13.01 3.25 -25.45
C GLY A 71 12.95 1.88 -26.15
N ASN A 72 13.32 0.80 -25.44
CA ASN A 72 13.26 -0.58 -25.93
C ASN A 72 11.88 -1.27 -25.81
N GLY A 73 10.90 -0.65 -25.13
CA GLY A 73 9.55 -1.20 -25.00
C GLY A 73 8.84 -0.84 -23.70
N SER A 74 7.65 -1.42 -23.51
CA SER A 74 6.88 -1.29 -22.27
C SER A 74 6.78 -2.63 -21.56
N ASP A 75 7.26 -2.69 -20.32
CA ASP A 75 7.18 -3.87 -19.47
C ASP A 75 6.19 -3.61 -18.33
N THR A 76 5.27 -4.54 -18.08
CA THR A 76 4.22 -4.37 -17.07
C THR A 76 4.38 -5.41 -15.98
N SER A 77 4.30 -4.99 -14.72
CA SER A 77 4.41 -5.86 -13.56
C SER A 77 3.15 -6.70 -13.34
N GLU A 78 3.28 -7.71 -12.49
CA GLU A 78 2.11 -8.40 -11.96
C GLU A 78 1.22 -7.46 -11.15
N ALA A 79 -0.07 -7.79 -11.12
CA ALA A 79 -1.08 -7.05 -10.39
C ALA A 79 -1.13 -7.51 -8.94
N VAL A 80 -0.84 -6.61 -8.01
CA VAL A 80 -0.89 -6.88 -6.57
C VAL A 80 -2.12 -6.23 -5.96
N ALA A 81 -3.00 -7.04 -5.35
CA ALA A 81 -4.20 -6.55 -4.69
C ALA A 81 -3.86 -5.94 -3.32
N LEU A 82 -3.97 -4.62 -3.21
CA LEU A 82 -3.92 -3.91 -1.93
C LEU A 82 -5.29 -4.00 -1.26
N ARG A 83 -5.33 -4.55 -0.06
CA ARG A 83 -6.54 -4.64 0.77
C ARG A 83 -6.39 -3.67 1.92
N VAL A 84 -7.40 -2.81 2.08
CA VAL A 84 -7.46 -1.87 3.20
C VAL A 84 -8.42 -2.43 4.23
N LEU A 85 -7.92 -2.72 5.41
CA LEU A 85 -8.71 -3.17 6.55
C LEU A 85 -9.25 -1.92 7.24
N CYS A 86 -10.57 -1.83 7.45
CA CYS A 86 -11.05 -0.71 8.27
C CYS A 86 -10.45 -0.87 9.65
N GLU A 87 -9.81 0.18 10.16
CA GLU A 87 -9.51 0.23 11.58
C GLU A 87 -10.85 0.48 12.26
N CYS A 88 -11.51 -0.59 12.72
CA CYS A 88 -12.37 -0.40 13.88
C CYS A 88 -11.41 0.09 14.97
N PRO A 89 -11.56 1.30 15.53
CA PRO A 89 -10.76 1.69 16.67
C PRO A 89 -11.10 0.66 17.74
N GLU A 90 -10.18 -0.28 17.94
CA GLU A 90 -10.24 -1.22 19.04
C GLU A 90 -9.89 -0.39 20.28
N GLY A 91 -10.89 0.40 20.70
CA GLY A 91 -10.92 1.07 21.98
C GLY A 91 -11.04 0.00 23.03
N ILE A 92 -9.94 -0.69 23.32
CA ILE A 92 -9.75 -1.26 24.65
C ILE A 92 -9.12 -0.14 25.48
N PRO A 93 -9.86 0.48 26.41
CA PRO A 93 -9.20 1.27 27.43
C PRO A 93 -8.34 0.32 28.29
N GLU A 94 -7.02 0.42 28.18
CA GLU A 94 -6.05 -0.15 29.12
C GLU A 94 -6.16 0.56 30.48
N GLY A 95 -7.32 0.43 31.14
CA GLY A 95 -7.61 1.27 32.30
C GLY A 95 -8.91 1.03 33.06
N MET A 96 -9.68 -0.02 32.79
CA MET A 96 -10.75 -0.41 33.74
C MET A 96 -10.13 -1.17 34.92
N SER A 97 -9.57 -0.40 35.86
CA SER A 97 -9.42 -0.81 37.25
C SER A 97 -10.81 -1.07 37.82
N TRP A 98 -11.29 -2.31 37.70
CA TRP A 98 -12.45 -2.75 38.47
C TRP A 98 -12.02 -2.85 39.92
N GLY A 99 -12.04 -1.71 40.62
CA GLY A 99 -12.12 -1.67 42.06
C GLY A 99 -13.46 -2.27 42.46
N PHE A 100 -13.55 -3.60 42.47
CA PHE A 100 -14.61 -4.29 43.21
C PHE A 100 -14.24 -4.18 44.69
N PRO A 101 -15.00 -3.42 45.51
CA PRO A 101 -14.83 -3.49 46.95
C PRO A 101 -15.14 -4.91 47.41
N ILE A 102 -14.29 -5.40 48.31
CA ILE A 102 -14.37 -6.68 48.96
C ILE A 102 -15.71 -6.74 49.70
N LEU A 103 -16.72 -7.42 49.15
CA LEU A 103 -17.89 -7.81 49.92
C LEU A 103 -17.64 -9.20 50.47
N SER A 104 -17.05 -9.23 51.67
CA SER A 104 -17.17 -10.35 52.59
C SER A 104 -18.64 -10.69 52.77
N PHE A 105 -19.01 -11.92 52.43
CA PHE A 105 -20.26 -12.53 52.89
C PHE A 105 -19.92 -13.56 54.00
N PRO A 106 -20.80 -13.70 55.00
CA PRO A 106 -20.50 -14.22 56.34
C PRO A 106 -20.17 -15.72 56.40
#